data_AF-A0A1V6CZM9-F1
#
_entry.id   AF-A0A1V6CZM9-F1
#
_cell.length_a   1.000
_cell.length_b   1.000
_cell.length_c   1.000
_cell.angle_alpha   90.00
_cell.angle_beta   90.00
_cell.angle_gamma   90.00
#
_symmetry.space_group_name_H-M   'P 1'
#
loop_
_entity.id
_entity.type
_entity.pdbx_description
1 polymer ?
#
loop_
_entity_poly.entity_id
_entity_poly.type
_entity_poly.pdbx_seq_one_letter_code
_entity_poly.pdbx_strand_id
1 'polypeptide(L)'
;MSMFGGTGGYFRLDSWILANIVQLGTQRFCRRFLNRTNDPCGRQYDQMTQAARSGCANIAEGSARRATSKETEMRLTDVARASLAELAGDYLNWLMQQEKTPWGKETPGARAVYAVRLDAPAYGEDVVHDACAHILAQKKKFAEWLDADSDETMANALLILIARVIHMLNRQMESQGETFKEEGGFREKLTGIRLEARAQQQQGAPVCPECGKPMARRTAKSGKNAGREFWGCTGYPECKGVREMEGAK
;
A
#
# COMPACT_ATOMS: atom_id res chain seq x y z
N MET A 1 -14.03 -10.32 -14.08
CA MET A 1 -13.15 -9.89 -12.97
C MET A 1 -12.67 -8.48 -13.27
N SER A 2 -12.98 -7.50 -12.41
CA SER A 2 -12.45 -6.14 -12.56
C SER A 2 -10.93 -6.18 -12.51
N MET A 3 -10.26 -5.59 -13.50
CA MET A 3 -8.80 -5.49 -13.58
C MET A 3 -8.21 -4.64 -12.45
N PHE A 4 -9.06 -3.89 -11.74
CA PHE A 4 -8.70 -3.00 -10.65
C PHE A 4 -9.45 -3.46 -9.39
N GLY A 5 -8.71 -3.95 -8.39
CA GLY A 5 -9.27 -4.35 -7.09
C GLY A 5 -9.88 -3.16 -6.35
N GLY A 6 -10.79 -3.44 -5.41
CA GLY A 6 -11.46 -2.39 -4.61
C GLY A 6 -10.50 -1.56 -3.76
N THR A 7 -10.82 -0.29 -3.54
CA THR A 7 -9.98 0.71 -2.86
C THR A 7 -10.05 0.67 -1.33
N GLY A 8 -10.88 -0.18 -0.72
CA GLY A 8 -11.14 -0.23 0.73
C GLY A 8 -10.49 -1.39 1.48
N GLY A 9 -9.63 -2.19 0.85
CA GLY A 9 -9.05 -3.39 1.48
C GLY A 9 -8.26 -3.10 2.78
N TYR A 10 -7.65 -1.92 2.87
CA TYR A 10 -6.84 -1.53 4.03
C TYR A 10 -7.62 -1.36 5.33
N PHE A 11 -8.95 -1.11 5.27
CA PHE A 11 -9.79 -0.98 6.46
C PHE A 11 -9.74 -2.22 7.36
N ARG A 12 -9.39 -3.38 6.79
CA ARG A 12 -9.32 -4.68 7.48
C ARG A 12 -7.90 -5.05 7.93
N LEU A 13 -6.90 -4.20 7.69
CA LEU A 13 -5.52 -4.48 8.09
C LEU A 13 -5.29 -4.07 9.54
N ASP A 14 -4.83 -5.01 10.36
CA ASP A 14 -4.39 -4.71 11.74
C ASP A 14 -3.29 -3.66 11.78
N SER A 15 -2.40 -3.64 10.77
CA SER A 15 -1.36 -2.60 10.63
C SER A 15 -1.96 -1.21 10.45
N TRP A 16 -3.05 -1.09 9.68
CA TRP A 16 -3.73 0.18 9.48
C TRP A 16 -4.57 0.60 10.70
N ILE A 17 -5.28 -0.35 11.33
CA ILE A 17 -6.06 -0.10 12.55
C ILE A 17 -5.14 0.39 13.68
N LEU A 18 -4.04 -0.32 13.93
CA LEU A 18 -3.10 0.02 14.99
C LEU A 18 -2.33 1.32 14.68
N ALA A 19 -1.99 1.58 13.41
CA ALA A 19 -1.40 2.86 13.01
C ALA A 19 -2.34 4.04 13.32
N ASN A 20 -3.65 3.89 13.07
CA ASN A 20 -4.62 4.94 13.44
C ASN A 20 -4.70 5.15 14.96
N ILE A 21 -4.61 4.07 15.76
CA ILE A 21 -4.52 4.18 17.23
C ILE A 21 -3.27 4.95 17.64
N VAL A 22 -2.11 4.67 17.02
CA VAL A 22 -0.86 5.44 17.22
C VAL A 22 -1.10 6.90 16.85
N GLN A 23 -1.67 7.21 15.68
CA GLN A 23 -1.92 8.58 15.25
C GLN A 23 -2.81 9.35 16.24
N LEU A 24 -3.92 8.76 16.70
CA LEU A 24 -4.80 9.39 17.68
C LEU A 24 -4.10 9.56 19.04
N GLY A 25 -3.31 8.57 19.47
CA GLY A 25 -2.52 8.64 20.69
C GLY A 25 -1.42 9.71 20.63
N THR A 26 -0.72 9.83 19.50
CA THR A 26 0.27 10.87 19.24
C THR A 26 -0.34 12.26 19.26
N GLN A 27 -1.47 12.45 18.57
CA GLN A 27 -2.17 13.74 18.62
C GLN A 27 -2.59 14.11 20.05
N ARG A 28 -3.01 13.15 20.86
CA ARG A 28 -3.35 13.38 22.27
C ARG A 28 -2.09 13.71 23.09
N PHE A 29 -1.01 12.95 22.92
CA PHE A 29 0.28 13.17 23.58
C PHE A 29 0.78 14.59 23.30
N CYS A 30 0.87 14.98 22.02
CA CYS A 30 1.35 16.28 21.61
C CYS A 30 0.47 17.41 22.18
N ARG A 31 -0.86 17.28 22.14
CA ARG A 31 -1.77 18.28 22.73
C ARG A 31 -1.61 18.44 24.24
N ARG A 32 -1.18 17.39 24.94
CA ARG A 32 -1.14 17.36 26.40
C ARG A 32 0.22 17.78 26.96
N PHE A 33 1.31 17.37 26.31
CA PHE A 33 2.66 17.50 26.89
C PHE A 33 3.58 18.46 26.14
N LEU A 34 3.32 18.74 24.86
CA LEU A 34 4.03 19.79 24.13
C LEU A 34 3.33 21.13 24.37
N ASN A 35 4.11 22.12 24.75
CA ASN A 35 3.64 23.48 25.06
C ASN A 35 4.72 24.51 24.69
N ARG A 36 4.41 25.79 24.85
CA ARG A 36 5.32 26.87 24.45
C ARG A 36 6.63 26.95 25.25
N THR A 37 6.75 26.22 26.36
CA THR A 37 7.97 26.16 27.16
C THR A 37 8.96 25.14 26.60
N ASN A 38 8.49 23.94 26.24
CA ASN A 38 9.34 22.85 25.75
C ASN A 38 9.37 22.73 24.20
N ASP A 39 8.39 23.29 23.51
CA ASP A 39 8.34 23.41 22.06
C ASP A 39 7.83 24.82 21.65
N PRO A 40 8.65 25.88 21.85
CA PRO A 40 8.22 27.26 21.64
C PRO A 40 7.66 27.53 20.24
N CYS A 41 8.23 26.86 19.24
CA CYS A 41 7.86 27.02 17.82
C CYS A 41 6.82 26.01 17.35
N GLY A 42 6.41 25.02 18.15
CA GLY A 42 5.49 23.97 17.73
C GLY A 42 6.10 22.98 16.72
N ARG A 43 7.42 22.96 16.57
CA ARG A 43 8.08 22.18 15.51
C ARG A 43 8.03 20.70 15.81
N GLN A 44 8.23 20.34 17.07
CA GLN A 44 8.15 18.94 17.51
C GLN A 44 6.71 18.43 17.40
N TYR A 45 5.72 19.27 17.75
CA TYR A 45 4.30 18.96 17.57
C TYR A 45 3.99 18.60 16.10
N ASP A 46 4.42 19.44 15.16
CA ASP A 46 4.18 19.23 13.73
C ASP A 46 4.89 17.99 13.21
N GLN A 47 6.15 17.78 13.60
CA GLN A 47 6.95 16.61 13.19
C GLN A 47 6.29 15.30 13.64
N MET A 48 5.96 15.17 14.93
CA MET A 48 5.37 13.96 15.49
C MET A 48 4.00 13.66 14.87
N THR A 49 3.13 14.67 14.78
CA THR A 49 1.77 14.47 14.26
C THR A 49 1.77 14.17 12.75
N GLN A 50 2.69 14.76 11.99
CA GLN A 50 2.86 14.48 10.56
C GLN A 50 3.48 13.09 10.32
N ALA A 51 4.47 12.67 11.12
CA ALA A 51 5.05 11.33 11.02
C ALA A 51 3.98 10.24 11.26
N ALA A 52 3.15 10.42 12.30
CA ALA A 52 2.04 9.49 12.59
C ALA A 52 0.98 9.45 11.48
N ARG A 53 0.62 10.63 10.93
CA ARG A 53 -0.30 10.74 9.78
C ARG A 53 0.28 10.07 8.54
N SER A 54 1.57 10.29 8.25
CA SER A 54 2.28 9.72 7.11
C SER A 54 2.28 8.18 7.18
N GLY A 55 2.53 7.61 8.36
CA GLY A 55 2.44 6.16 8.58
C GLY A 55 1.08 5.58 8.15
N CYS A 56 -0.03 6.17 8.61
CA CYS A 56 -1.37 5.70 8.26
C CYS A 56 -1.70 5.89 6.77
N ALA A 57 -1.36 7.05 6.22
CA ALA A 57 -1.66 7.40 4.84
C ALA A 57 -0.95 6.47 3.85
N ASN A 58 0.33 6.18 4.08
CA ASN A 58 1.11 5.33 3.19
C ASN A 58 0.69 3.85 3.25
N ILE A 59 0.19 3.36 4.39
CA ILE A 59 -0.43 2.02 4.47
C ILE A 59 -1.68 1.95 3.58
N ALA A 60 -2.55 2.95 3.67
CA ALA A 60 -3.76 3.02 2.87
C ALA A 60 -3.45 3.17 1.37
N GLU A 61 -2.53 4.08 1.02
CA GLU A 61 -2.12 4.29 -0.36
C GLU A 61 -1.45 3.04 -0.94
N GLY A 62 -0.54 2.41 -0.20
CA GLY A 62 0.12 1.17 -0.62
C GLY A 62 -0.89 0.06 -0.93
N SER A 63 -1.86 -0.16 -0.02
CA SER A 63 -2.92 -1.14 -0.23
C SER A 63 -3.78 -0.83 -1.46
N ALA A 64 -4.06 0.43 -1.76
CA ALA A 64 -4.81 0.81 -2.96
C ALA A 64 -4.02 0.56 -4.26
N ARG A 65 -2.68 0.54 -4.18
CA ARG A 65 -1.80 0.24 -5.32
C ARG A 65 -1.61 -1.25 -5.58
N ARG A 66 -1.94 -2.14 -4.64
CA ARG A 66 -1.73 -3.61 -4.76
C ARG A 66 -2.13 -4.20 -6.10
N ALA A 67 -3.33 -3.85 -6.59
CA ALA A 67 -3.84 -4.39 -7.86
C ALA A 67 -3.15 -3.81 -9.12
N THR A 68 -2.46 -2.67 -8.98
CA THR A 68 -1.91 -1.89 -10.10
C THR A 68 -0.38 -1.89 -10.16
N SER A 69 0.31 -1.92 -9.01
CA SER A 69 1.77 -1.87 -8.92
C SER A 69 2.24 -2.42 -7.58
N LYS A 70 2.77 -3.65 -7.59
CA LYS A 70 3.43 -4.27 -6.43
C LYS A 70 4.66 -3.48 -5.97
N GLU A 71 5.45 -2.97 -6.91
CA GLU A 71 6.62 -2.13 -6.60
C GLU A 71 6.22 -0.87 -5.82
N THR A 72 5.16 -0.19 -6.25
CA THR A 72 4.65 1.00 -5.56
C THR A 72 4.02 0.64 -4.22
N GLU A 73 3.28 -0.46 -4.13
CA GLU A 73 2.77 -0.98 -2.85
C GLU A 73 3.92 -1.21 -1.84
N MET A 74 4.99 -1.88 -2.26
CA MET A 74 6.16 -2.13 -1.41
C MET A 74 6.85 -0.83 -0.99
N ARG A 75 7.08 0.10 -1.93
CA ARG A 75 7.70 1.40 -1.62
C ARG A 75 6.86 2.20 -0.62
N LEU A 76 5.54 2.25 -0.76
CA LEU A 76 4.67 2.96 0.17
C LEU A 76 4.64 2.28 1.55
N THR A 77 4.66 0.94 1.58
CA THR A 77 4.79 0.18 2.84
C THR A 77 6.12 0.50 3.54
N ASP A 78 7.21 0.65 2.79
CA ASP A 78 8.52 1.06 3.28
C ASP A 78 8.52 2.50 3.84
N VAL A 79 7.89 3.43 3.13
CA VAL A 79 7.70 4.82 3.61
C VAL A 79 6.88 4.86 4.90
N ALA A 80 5.79 4.07 5.00
CA ALA A 80 5.01 3.96 6.22
C ALA A 80 5.86 3.49 7.41
N ARG A 81 6.70 2.46 7.18
CA ARG A 81 7.64 1.97 8.19
C ARG A 81 8.64 3.04 8.61
N ALA A 82 9.22 3.76 7.65
CA ALA A 82 10.18 4.82 7.91
C ALA A 82 9.56 5.96 8.74
N SER A 83 8.39 6.46 8.38
CA SER A 83 7.70 7.51 9.14
C SER A 83 7.37 7.09 10.57
N LEU A 84 7.00 5.82 10.79
CA LEU A 84 6.76 5.31 12.14
C LEU A 84 8.06 5.12 12.94
N ALA A 85 9.17 4.77 12.29
CA ALA A 85 10.48 4.71 12.93
C ALA A 85 10.99 6.10 13.34
N GLU A 86 10.75 7.12 12.51
CA GLU A 86 11.02 8.53 12.86
C GLU A 86 10.21 8.94 14.10
N LEU A 87 8.91 8.64 14.10
CA LEU A 87 8.04 8.91 15.25
C LEU A 87 8.50 8.17 16.53
N ALA A 88 8.98 6.93 16.42
CA ALA A 88 9.58 6.23 17.56
C ALA A 88 10.81 6.99 18.08
N GLY A 89 11.65 7.50 17.18
CA GLY A 89 12.79 8.35 17.51
C GLY A 89 12.38 9.58 18.35
N ASP A 90 11.27 10.23 18.00
CA ASP A 90 10.75 11.37 18.77
C ASP A 90 10.37 11.00 20.21
N TYR A 91 9.70 9.85 20.42
CA TYR A 91 9.37 9.38 21.76
C TYR A 91 10.59 8.93 22.57
N LEU A 92 11.57 8.30 21.92
CA LEU A 92 12.83 7.95 22.56
C LEU A 92 13.55 9.21 23.03
N ASN A 93 13.65 10.23 22.17
CA ASN A 93 14.27 11.51 22.50
C ASN A 93 13.53 12.20 23.65
N TRP A 94 12.19 12.19 23.63
CA TRP A 94 11.38 12.73 24.72
C TRP A 94 11.72 12.12 26.08
N LEU A 95 11.80 10.78 26.16
CA LEU A 95 12.15 10.08 27.40
C LEU A 95 13.59 10.41 27.85
N MET A 96 14.54 10.40 26.91
CA MET A 96 15.94 10.67 27.22
C MET A 96 16.20 12.12 27.68
N GLN A 97 15.45 13.10 27.17
CA GLN A 97 15.52 14.49 27.67
C GLN A 97 15.11 14.62 29.14
N GLN A 98 14.38 13.65 29.67
CA GLN A 98 14.00 13.56 31.08
C GLN A 98 14.87 12.58 31.87
N GLU A 99 15.99 12.15 31.32
CA GLU A 99 16.90 11.14 31.91
C GLU A 99 16.22 9.78 32.17
N LYS A 100 15.20 9.45 31.37
CA LYS A 100 14.46 8.18 31.45
C LYS A 100 14.81 7.27 30.28
N THR A 101 14.67 5.97 30.52
CA THR A 101 14.80 4.93 29.48
C THR A 101 13.44 4.33 29.15
N PRO A 102 13.25 3.82 27.92
CA PRO A 102 12.06 3.08 27.58
C PRO A 102 11.89 1.85 28.47
N TRP A 103 10.65 1.46 28.72
CA TRP A 103 10.31 0.26 29.46
C TRP A 103 11.02 -0.98 28.89
N GLY A 104 11.71 -1.69 29.77
CA GLY A 104 12.22 -3.02 29.45
C GLY A 104 11.07 -3.96 29.10
N LYS A 105 11.33 -4.93 28.22
CA LYS A 105 10.32 -5.90 27.73
C LYS A 105 9.62 -6.68 28.85
N GLU A 106 10.32 -6.88 29.97
CA GLU A 106 9.81 -7.64 31.12
C GLU A 106 9.01 -6.80 32.13
N THR A 107 8.93 -5.48 31.94
CA THR A 107 8.15 -4.63 32.83
C THR A 107 6.66 -4.97 32.73
N PRO A 108 5.89 -4.89 33.84
CA PRO A 108 4.46 -5.18 33.82
C PRO A 108 3.69 -4.36 32.79
N GLY A 109 3.99 -3.06 32.68
CA GLY A 109 3.39 -2.16 31.70
C GLY A 109 3.65 -2.61 30.26
N ALA A 110 4.91 -2.93 29.91
CA ALA A 110 5.23 -3.38 28.56
C ALA A 110 4.53 -4.70 28.21
N ARG A 111 4.59 -5.70 29.11
CA ARG A 111 3.91 -7.00 28.92
C ARG A 111 2.41 -6.84 28.73
N ALA A 112 1.78 -5.96 29.51
CA ALA A 112 0.34 -5.71 29.43
C ALA A 112 -0.05 -5.07 28.09
N VAL A 113 0.69 -4.05 27.61
CA VAL A 113 0.45 -3.43 26.29
C VAL A 113 0.63 -4.47 25.15
N TYR A 114 1.65 -5.32 25.23
CA TYR A 114 1.87 -6.39 24.24
C TYR A 114 0.79 -7.48 24.26
N ALA A 115 0.18 -7.73 25.42
CA ALA A 115 -0.87 -8.73 25.58
C ALA A 115 -2.19 -8.30 24.92
N VAL A 116 -2.46 -7.01 24.78
CA VAL A 116 -3.69 -6.52 24.15
C VAL A 116 -3.78 -6.95 22.68
N ARG A 117 -4.85 -7.70 22.37
CA ARG A 117 -5.20 -8.15 21.01
C ARG A 117 -6.29 -7.27 20.40
N LEU A 118 -6.15 -7.00 19.10
CA LEU A 118 -7.20 -6.36 18.31
C LEU A 118 -8.30 -7.40 18.01
N ASP A 119 -9.54 -6.96 17.99
CA ASP A 119 -10.64 -7.79 17.52
C ASP A 119 -10.65 -7.86 16.00
N ALA A 120 -11.16 -8.95 15.44
CA ALA A 120 -11.32 -9.08 14.01
C ALA A 120 -12.31 -8.02 13.46
N PRO A 121 -12.01 -7.37 12.32
CA PRO A 121 -12.92 -6.43 11.68
C PRO A 121 -14.19 -7.10 11.14
N ALA A 122 -15.36 -6.71 11.67
CA ALA A 122 -16.68 -7.15 11.21
C ALA A 122 -17.47 -5.95 10.69
N TYR A 123 -17.31 -5.64 9.40
CA TYR A 123 -17.95 -4.49 8.74
C TYR A 123 -19.13 -4.94 7.88
N GLY A 124 -20.25 -4.21 7.99
CA GLY A 124 -21.43 -4.34 7.16
C GLY A 124 -21.31 -3.52 5.87
N GLU A 125 -22.41 -2.89 5.45
CA GLU A 125 -22.47 -2.12 4.21
C GLU A 125 -21.78 -0.75 4.31
N ASP A 126 -21.85 -0.08 5.47
CA ASP A 126 -21.17 1.19 5.72
C ASP A 126 -19.75 0.98 6.25
N VAL A 127 -18.88 0.47 5.36
CA VAL A 127 -17.51 0.06 5.71
C VAL A 127 -16.69 1.19 6.34
N VAL A 128 -16.88 2.44 5.93
CA VAL A 128 -16.12 3.58 6.45
C VAL A 128 -16.54 3.90 7.88
N HIS A 129 -17.85 3.98 8.12
CA HIS A 129 -18.39 4.17 9.46
C HIS A 129 -17.93 3.05 10.40
N ASP A 130 -18.10 1.80 9.97
CA ASP A 130 -17.77 0.62 10.77
C ASP A 130 -16.27 0.55 11.09
N ALA A 131 -15.41 0.89 10.12
CA ALA A 131 -13.96 0.95 10.35
C ALA A 131 -13.58 2.02 11.38
N CYS A 132 -14.17 3.22 11.29
CA CYS A 132 -13.93 4.27 12.27
C CYS A 132 -14.43 3.87 13.67
N ALA A 133 -15.65 3.33 13.77
CA ALA A 133 -16.22 2.84 15.02
C ALA A 133 -15.35 1.73 15.63
N HIS A 134 -14.87 0.81 14.79
CA HIS A 134 -13.98 -0.26 15.20
C HIS A 134 -12.64 0.27 15.72
N ILE A 135 -11.97 1.20 15.02
CA ILE A 135 -10.73 1.84 15.52
C ILE A 135 -10.96 2.48 16.90
N LEU A 136 -12.06 3.21 17.07
CA LEU A 136 -12.37 3.84 18.36
C LEU A 136 -12.60 2.80 19.46
N ALA A 137 -13.28 1.68 19.15
CA ALA A 137 -13.45 0.58 20.08
C ALA A 137 -12.12 -0.10 20.44
N GLN A 138 -11.25 -0.34 19.45
CA GLN A 138 -9.93 -0.91 19.69
C GLN A 138 -9.02 0.04 20.47
N LYS A 139 -9.06 1.36 20.23
CA LYS A 139 -8.32 2.36 21.02
C LYS A 139 -8.68 2.26 22.52
N LYS A 140 -9.96 2.05 22.85
CA LYS A 140 -10.41 1.95 24.25
C LYS A 140 -9.70 0.85 25.03
N LYS A 141 -9.28 -0.23 24.37
CA LYS A 141 -8.49 -1.31 25.01
C LYS A 141 -7.11 -0.86 25.50
N PHE A 142 -6.62 0.27 25.01
CA PHE A 142 -5.35 0.87 25.41
C PHE A 142 -5.54 2.13 26.29
N ALA A 143 -6.76 2.42 26.73
CA ALA A 143 -7.08 3.64 27.49
C ALA A 143 -6.28 3.76 28.79
N GLU A 144 -5.99 2.64 29.46
CA GLU A 144 -5.14 2.59 30.66
C GLU A 144 -3.82 3.35 30.47
N TRP A 145 -3.19 3.21 29.29
CA TRP A 145 -1.91 3.85 29.00
C TRP A 145 -2.06 5.12 28.16
N LEU A 146 -2.94 5.13 27.15
CA LEU A 146 -3.08 6.26 26.22
C LEU A 146 -3.86 7.44 26.80
N ASP A 147 -4.62 7.22 27.86
CA ASP A 147 -5.33 8.29 28.56
C ASP A 147 -4.70 8.62 29.92
N ALA A 148 -3.57 7.99 30.26
CA ALA A 148 -2.80 8.23 31.49
C ALA A 148 -2.35 9.70 31.63
N ASP A 149 -2.22 10.15 32.87
CA ASP A 149 -1.75 11.51 33.15
C ASP A 149 -0.22 11.67 32.97
N SER A 150 0.50 10.55 32.98
CA SER A 150 1.95 10.46 32.80
C SER A 150 2.32 10.41 31.33
N ASP A 151 3.14 11.37 30.91
CA ASP A 151 3.78 11.42 29.60
C ASP A 151 4.69 10.21 29.36
N GLU A 152 5.45 9.79 30.36
CA GLU A 152 6.30 8.60 30.31
C GLU A 152 5.48 7.33 30.00
N THR A 153 4.34 7.16 30.68
CA THR A 153 3.44 6.01 30.46
C THR A 153 2.90 6.02 29.03
N MET A 154 2.41 7.18 28.57
CA MET A 154 1.91 7.33 27.20
C MET A 154 2.99 7.10 26.15
N ALA A 155 4.18 7.68 26.33
CA ALA A 155 5.31 7.54 25.41
C ALA A 155 5.76 6.08 25.28
N ASN A 156 5.87 5.37 26.41
CA ASN A 156 6.25 3.95 26.40
C ASN A 156 5.20 3.06 25.71
N ALA A 157 3.92 3.29 25.99
CA ALA A 157 2.85 2.56 25.29
C ALA A 157 2.88 2.84 23.78
N LEU A 158 3.06 4.11 23.37
CA LEU A 158 3.14 4.49 21.96
C LEU A 158 4.36 3.88 21.26
N LEU A 159 5.53 3.82 21.92
CA LEU A 159 6.70 3.11 21.41
C LEU A 159 6.42 1.64 21.13
N ILE A 160 5.74 0.95 22.05
CA ILE A 160 5.35 -0.46 21.87
C ILE A 160 4.37 -0.61 20.71
N LEU A 161 3.36 0.25 20.63
CA LEU A 161 2.38 0.22 19.54
C LEU A 161 3.04 0.47 18.17
N ILE A 162 3.94 1.46 18.09
CA ILE A 162 4.73 1.73 16.88
C ILE A 162 5.56 0.51 16.49
N ALA A 163 6.27 -0.11 17.43
CA ALA A 163 7.07 -1.31 17.18
C ALA A 163 6.21 -2.47 16.66
N ARG A 164 4.99 -2.64 17.20
CA ARG A 164 4.03 -3.63 16.70
C ARG A 164 3.59 -3.33 15.27
N VAL A 165 3.30 -2.07 14.94
CA VAL A 165 2.97 -1.68 13.56
C VAL A 165 4.12 -1.96 12.62
N ILE A 166 5.33 -1.51 12.95
CA ILE A 166 6.54 -1.73 12.15
C ILE A 166 6.78 -3.24 11.92
N HIS A 167 6.59 -4.08 12.93
CA HIS A 167 6.71 -5.53 12.78
C HIS A 167 5.69 -6.10 11.78
N MET A 168 4.43 -5.66 11.82
CA MET A 168 3.41 -6.07 10.85
C MET A 168 3.77 -5.61 9.43
N LEU A 169 4.26 -4.38 9.27
CA LEU A 169 4.69 -3.85 7.97
C LEU A 169 5.88 -4.64 7.40
N ASN A 170 6.87 -5.00 8.24
CA ASN A 170 7.99 -5.87 7.84
C ASN A 170 7.50 -7.21 7.28
N ARG A 171 6.60 -7.88 8.01
CA ARG A 171 6.01 -9.14 7.52
C ARG A 171 5.20 -8.97 6.24
N GLN A 172 4.51 -7.83 6.08
CA GLN A 172 3.80 -7.52 4.84
C GLN A 172 4.77 -7.36 3.66
N MET A 173 5.89 -6.65 3.82
CA MET A 173 6.88 -6.50 2.74
C MET A 173 7.60 -7.82 2.41
N GLU A 174 7.91 -8.65 3.41
CA GLU A 174 8.47 -9.99 3.16
C GLU A 174 7.51 -10.81 2.29
N SER A 175 6.23 -10.87 2.67
CA SER A 175 5.19 -11.56 1.90
C SER A 175 5.00 -10.97 0.49
N GLN A 176 4.98 -9.64 0.36
CA GLN A 176 4.90 -8.96 -0.93
C GLN A 176 6.12 -9.28 -1.81
N GLY A 177 7.31 -9.33 -1.22
CA GLY A 177 8.58 -9.65 -1.88
C GLY A 177 8.60 -11.07 -2.44
N GLU A 178 8.17 -12.07 -1.67
CA GLU A 178 8.04 -13.45 -2.17
C GLU A 178 7.01 -13.53 -3.31
N THR A 179 5.85 -12.90 -3.16
CA THR A 179 4.83 -12.87 -4.23
C THR A 179 5.34 -12.12 -5.48
N PHE A 180 6.24 -11.16 -5.33
CA PHE A 180 6.86 -10.45 -6.46
C PHE A 180 7.85 -11.33 -7.22
N LYS A 181 8.64 -12.14 -6.51
CA LYS A 181 9.56 -13.12 -7.12
C LYS A 181 8.80 -14.16 -7.95
N GLU A 182 7.65 -14.63 -7.47
CA GLU A 182 6.86 -15.67 -8.15
C GLU A 182 6.08 -15.15 -9.36
N GLU A 183 5.44 -13.98 -9.24
CA GLU A 183 4.50 -13.52 -10.26
C GLU A 183 5.07 -12.46 -11.23
N GLY A 184 6.26 -11.94 -10.96
CA GLY A 184 6.87 -10.86 -11.73
C GLY A 184 6.16 -9.51 -11.60
N GLY A 185 6.66 -8.50 -12.32
CA GLY A 185 6.14 -7.14 -12.26
C GLY A 185 4.85 -6.93 -13.06
N PHE A 186 4.02 -5.93 -12.71
CA PHE A 186 2.83 -5.60 -13.50
C PHE A 186 3.17 -5.24 -14.97
N ARG A 187 4.29 -4.54 -15.20
CA ARG A 187 4.81 -4.22 -16.54
C ARG A 187 5.22 -5.48 -17.31
N GLU A 188 5.77 -6.46 -16.62
CA GLU A 188 6.15 -7.76 -17.17
C GLU A 188 4.90 -8.54 -17.58
N LYS A 189 3.88 -8.62 -16.71
CA LYS A 189 2.58 -9.22 -17.03
C LYS A 189 1.91 -8.55 -18.23
N LEU A 190 1.88 -7.21 -18.29
CA LEU A 190 1.35 -6.48 -19.45
C LEU A 190 2.15 -6.75 -20.72
N THR A 191 3.47 -6.93 -20.61
CA THR A 191 4.31 -7.29 -21.74
C THR A 191 3.99 -8.72 -22.20
N GLY A 192 3.81 -9.66 -21.28
CA GLY A 192 3.32 -11.01 -21.56
C GLY A 192 1.98 -11.01 -22.30
N ILE A 193 0.97 -10.31 -21.79
CA ILE A 193 -0.34 -10.16 -22.44
C ILE A 193 -0.21 -9.58 -23.86
N ARG A 194 0.67 -8.58 -24.06
CA ARG A 194 0.93 -8.02 -25.39
C ARG A 194 1.59 -9.03 -26.33
N LEU A 195 2.51 -9.85 -25.82
CA LEU A 195 3.17 -10.89 -26.60
C LEU A 195 2.19 -12.00 -26.98
N GLU A 196 1.35 -12.45 -26.04
CA GLU A 196 0.29 -13.43 -26.29
C GLU A 196 -0.74 -12.93 -27.30
N ALA A 197 -1.21 -11.68 -27.15
CA ALA A 197 -2.14 -11.07 -28.11
C ALA A 197 -1.51 -10.93 -29.51
N ARG A 198 -0.21 -10.61 -29.59
CA ARG A 198 0.54 -10.60 -30.86
C ARG A 198 0.67 -12.01 -31.46
N ALA A 199 0.95 -13.01 -30.63
CA ALA A 199 1.04 -14.40 -31.06
C ALA A 199 -0.32 -14.90 -31.59
N GLN A 200 -1.42 -14.60 -30.90
CA GLN A 200 -2.78 -14.89 -31.38
C GLN A 200 -3.10 -14.19 -32.71
N GLN A 201 -2.68 -12.92 -32.88
CA GLN A 201 -2.82 -12.22 -34.16
C GLN A 201 -1.98 -12.81 -35.30
N GLN A 202 -0.99 -13.65 -34.98
CA GLN A 202 -0.11 -14.33 -35.94
C GLN A 202 -0.45 -15.82 -36.10
N GLN A 203 -1.36 -16.38 -35.30
CA GLN A 203 -1.80 -17.77 -35.44
C GLN A 203 -2.51 -17.96 -36.77
N GLY A 204 -2.03 -18.92 -37.58
CA GLY A 204 -2.54 -19.16 -38.93
C GLY A 204 -2.18 -18.08 -39.96
N ALA A 205 -1.26 -17.17 -39.63
CA ALA A 205 -0.88 -16.10 -40.54
C ALA A 205 -0.09 -16.63 -41.74
N PRO A 206 -0.47 -16.25 -42.98
CA PRO A 206 0.32 -16.55 -44.16
C PRO A 206 1.61 -15.72 -44.20
N VAL A 207 2.56 -16.16 -45.03
CA VAL A 207 3.74 -15.36 -45.37
C VAL A 207 3.38 -14.25 -46.34
N CYS A 208 4.01 -13.08 -46.16
CA CYS A 208 3.82 -11.93 -47.03
C CYS A 208 4.30 -12.27 -48.47
N PRO A 209 3.49 -12.02 -49.51
CA PRO A 209 3.88 -12.30 -50.88
C PRO A 209 5.01 -11.39 -51.40
N GLU A 210 5.21 -10.22 -50.78
CA GLU A 210 6.23 -9.25 -51.23
C GLU A 210 7.61 -9.47 -50.61
N CYS A 211 7.68 -9.93 -49.35
CA CYS A 211 8.96 -10.00 -48.62
C CYS A 211 9.15 -11.27 -47.78
N GLY A 212 8.20 -12.20 -47.80
CA GLY A 212 8.28 -13.47 -47.07
C GLY A 212 8.10 -13.39 -45.54
N LYS A 213 8.05 -12.19 -44.96
CA LYS A 213 7.82 -12.00 -43.50
C LYS A 213 6.41 -12.47 -43.09
N PRO A 214 6.20 -12.92 -41.83
CA PRO A 214 4.87 -13.29 -41.34
C PRO A 214 3.91 -12.11 -41.41
N MET A 215 2.63 -12.37 -41.68
CA MET A 215 1.58 -11.36 -41.65
C MET A 215 0.89 -11.31 -40.28
N ALA A 216 0.13 -10.25 -40.02
CA ALA A 216 -0.69 -10.11 -38.80
C ALA A 216 -2.10 -9.68 -39.18
N ARG A 217 -3.09 -10.17 -38.43
CA ARG A 217 -4.51 -9.83 -38.65
C ARG A 217 -4.75 -8.37 -38.26
N ARG A 218 -5.33 -7.59 -39.17
CA ARG A 218 -5.62 -6.16 -38.98
C ARG A 218 -7.03 -5.85 -39.44
N THR A 219 -7.68 -4.90 -38.79
CA THR A 219 -9.00 -4.38 -39.20
C THR A 219 -8.82 -3.05 -39.92
N ALA A 220 -9.44 -2.89 -41.08
CA ALA A 220 -9.42 -1.62 -41.81
C ALA A 220 -10.20 -0.55 -41.03
N LYS A 221 -9.55 0.60 -40.75
CA LYS A 221 -10.12 1.67 -39.92
C LYS A 221 -11.00 2.66 -40.69
N SER A 222 -10.84 2.76 -42.01
CA SER A 222 -11.49 3.77 -42.84
C SER A 222 -11.60 3.33 -44.30
N GLY A 223 -12.51 3.94 -45.06
CA GLY A 223 -12.74 3.65 -46.48
C GLY A 223 -13.81 2.58 -46.72
N LYS A 224 -13.95 2.13 -47.98
CA LYS A 224 -15.00 1.18 -48.41
C LYS A 224 -14.95 -0.18 -47.69
N ASN A 225 -13.78 -0.54 -47.14
CA ASN A 225 -13.56 -1.80 -46.45
C ASN A 225 -13.49 -1.64 -44.92
N ALA A 226 -13.89 -0.48 -44.37
CA ALA A 226 -13.84 -0.24 -42.93
C ALA A 226 -14.58 -1.35 -42.16
N GLY A 227 -13.95 -1.87 -41.11
CA GLY A 227 -14.45 -2.98 -40.31
C GLY A 227 -14.10 -4.38 -40.83
N ARG A 228 -13.63 -4.54 -42.07
CA ARG A 228 -13.17 -5.84 -42.60
C ARG A 228 -11.77 -6.18 -42.08
N GLU A 229 -11.56 -7.45 -41.74
CA GLU A 229 -10.24 -7.98 -41.36
C GLU A 229 -9.44 -8.39 -42.59
N PHE A 230 -8.13 -8.15 -42.57
CA PHE A 230 -7.18 -8.55 -43.60
C PHE A 230 -5.83 -8.92 -42.98
N TRP A 231 -5.02 -9.67 -43.70
CA TRP A 231 -3.62 -9.91 -43.34
C TRP A 231 -2.76 -8.76 -43.83
N GLY A 232 -2.04 -8.10 -42.94
CA GLY A 232 -1.05 -7.07 -43.29
C GLY A 232 0.37 -7.50 -42.91
N CYS A 233 1.35 -7.17 -43.74
CA CYS A 233 2.76 -7.47 -43.46
C CYS A 233 3.21 -6.91 -42.10
N THR A 234 3.99 -7.68 -41.33
CA THR A 234 4.61 -7.22 -40.07
C THR A 234 5.75 -6.23 -40.30
N GLY A 235 6.32 -6.18 -41.51
CA GLY A 235 7.37 -5.24 -41.91
C GLY A 235 6.86 -3.92 -42.49
N TYR A 236 5.64 -3.50 -42.18
CA TYR A 236 5.14 -2.16 -42.52
C TYR A 236 5.79 -1.11 -41.59
N PRO A 237 6.20 0.08 -42.08
CA PRO A 237 5.86 0.69 -43.38
C PRO A 237 6.74 0.30 -44.56
N GLU A 238 7.85 -0.42 -44.35
CA GLU A 238 8.84 -0.74 -45.37
C GLU A 238 8.32 -1.75 -46.42
N CYS A 239 7.36 -2.60 -46.05
CA CYS A 239 6.64 -3.49 -46.93
C CYS A 239 5.12 -3.30 -46.74
N LYS A 240 4.41 -3.10 -47.85
CA LYS A 240 2.97 -2.80 -47.86
C LYS A 240 2.10 -4.00 -48.26
N GLY A 241 2.69 -5.19 -48.35
CA GLY A 241 1.99 -6.42 -48.70
C GLY A 241 0.78 -6.70 -47.81
N VAL A 242 -0.34 -7.02 -48.47
CA VAL A 242 -1.63 -7.36 -47.86
C VAL A 242 -2.21 -8.63 -48.49
N ARG A 243 -3.03 -9.37 -47.74
CA ARG A 243 -3.84 -10.49 -48.24
C ARG A 243 -5.23 -10.43 -47.62
N GLU A 244 -6.23 -10.86 -48.36
CA GLU A 244 -7.58 -11.03 -47.84
C GLU A 244 -7.66 -12.24 -46.90
N MET A 245 -8.57 -12.19 -45.94
CA MET A 245 -8.89 -13.33 -45.08
C MET A 245 -9.90 -14.22 -45.81
N GLU A 246 -9.68 -15.52 -45.84
CA GLU A 246 -10.65 -16.46 -46.44
C GLU A 246 -12.00 -16.35 -45.71
N GLY A 247 -13.05 -15.96 -46.44
CA GLY A 247 -14.43 -15.84 -45.92
C GLY A 247 -15.04 -14.43 -45.93
N ALA A 248 -14.32 -13.39 -46.34
CA ALA A 248 -14.88 -12.03 -46.47
C ALA A 248 -15.68 -11.86 -47.78
N LYS A 249 -16.96 -12.25 -47.79
CA LYS A 249 -17.92 -11.79 -48.82
C LYS A 249 -18.48 -10.42 -48.43
#